data_AF-A0A1I5PLV6-F1
#
_entry.id   AF-A0A1I5PLV6-F1
#
_cell.length_a   1.000
_cell.length_b   1.000
_cell.length_c   1.000
_cell.angle_alpha   90.00
_cell.angle_beta   90.00
_cell.angle_gamma   90.00
#
_symmetry.space_group_name_H-M   'P 1'
#
loop_
_entity.id
_entity.type
_entity.pdbx_description
1 polymer ?
#
loop_
_entity_poly.entity_id
_entity_poly.type
_entity_poly.pdbx_seq_one_letter_code
_entity_poly.pdbx_strand_id
1 'polypeptide(L)' 'MTCAAAQALIRNRHAAVLTTGPDTYDRFVRQFGTECDWPEVPVSIPVPTRDGECRLYRCAEPVFDFPN' A
#
# COMPACT_ATOMS: atom_id res chain seq x y z
N MET A 1 3.44 -11.49 -8.66
CA MET A 1 4.69 -10.78 -8.26
C MET A 1 5.15 -11.32 -6.90
N THR A 2 6.45 -11.32 -6.57
CA THR A 2 6.92 -11.66 -5.20
C THR A 2 6.87 -10.44 -4.29
N CYS A 3 6.83 -10.63 -2.97
CA CYS A 3 6.80 -9.55 -1.99
C CYS A 3 8.02 -8.63 -2.14
N ALA A 4 9.22 -9.21 -2.28
CA ALA A 4 10.45 -8.45 -2.46
C ALA A 4 10.43 -7.59 -3.73
N ALA A 5 9.87 -8.12 -4.83
CA ALA A 5 9.75 -7.38 -6.08
C ALA A 5 8.74 -6.22 -5.96
N ALA A 6 7.60 -6.44 -5.31
CA ALA A 6 6.59 -5.41 -5.06
C ALA A 6 7.17 -4.27 -4.21
N GLN A 7 7.84 -4.62 -3.10
CA GLN A 7 8.48 -3.63 -2.23
C GLN A 7 9.59 -2.87 -2.96
N ALA A 8 10.43 -3.55 -3.75
CA ALA A 8 11.47 -2.88 -4.54
C ALA A 8 10.87 -1.90 -5.56
N LEU A 9 9.78 -2.28 -6.22
CA LEU A 9 9.08 -1.41 -7.16
C LEU A 9 8.57 -0.14 -6.48
N ILE A 10 7.87 -0.28 -5.35
CA ILE A 10 7.32 0.83 -4.59
C ILE A 10 8.44 1.73 -4.04
N ARG A 11 9.53 1.15 -3.51
CA ARG A 11 10.68 1.95 -3.03
C ARG A 11 11.29 2.78 -4.16
N ASN A 12 11.46 2.21 -5.35
CA ASN A 12 12.10 2.88 -6.48
C ASN A 12 11.20 3.93 -7.16
N ARG A 13 9.89 3.67 -7.22
CA ARG A 13 8.90 4.52 -7.91
C ARG A 13 8.13 5.44 -6.97
N HIS A 14 8.33 5.29 -5.66
CA HIS A 14 7.58 5.91 -4.56
C HIS A 14 6.12 5.45 -4.44
N ALA A 15 5.46 5.20 -5.57
CA ALA A 15 4.15 4.58 -5.65
C ALA A 15 4.06 3.63 -6.85
N ALA A 16 3.21 2.61 -6.77
CA ALA A 16 2.93 1.70 -7.87
C ALA A 16 1.49 1.17 -7.78
N VAL A 17 0.84 1.02 -8.93
CA VAL A 17 -0.43 0.29 -9.04
C VAL A 17 -0.12 -1.18 -9.24
N LEU A 18 -0.61 -2.03 -8.36
CA LEU A 18 -0.42 -3.47 -8.41
C LEU A 18 -1.79 -4.16 -8.50
N THR A 19 -1.86 -5.26 -9.23
CA THR A 19 -3.02 -6.16 -9.21
C THR A 19 -3.06 -6.90 -7.87
N THR A 20 -4.22 -6.88 -7.22
CA THR A 20 -4.48 -7.52 -5.91
C THR A 20 -5.44 -8.71 -6.01
N GLY A 21 -5.96 -8.96 -7.22
CA GLY A 21 -6.91 -10.01 -7.54
C GLY A 21 -7.14 -10.08 -9.06
N PRO A 22 -7.97 -11.00 -9.56
CA PRO A 22 -8.20 -11.20 -11.00
C PRO A 22 -8.59 -9.92 -11.74
N ASP A 23 -9.41 -9.08 -11.09
CA ASP A 23 -9.97 -7.86 -11.66
C ASP A 23 -9.79 -6.63 -10.74
N THR A 24 -8.97 -6.74 -9.69
CA THR A 24 -8.74 -5.66 -8.73
C THR A 24 -7.32 -5.13 -8.79
N TYR A 25 -7.22 -3.82 -8.65
CA TYR A 25 -5.97 -3.08 -8.63
C TYR A 25 -6.00 -2.08 -7.47
N ASP A 26 -4.88 -1.97 -6.78
CA ASP A 26 -4.70 -1.01 -5.70
C ASP A 26 -3.43 -0.21 -5.93
N ARG A 27 -3.44 1.06 -5.51
CA ARG A 27 -2.26 1.91 -5.49
C ARG A 27 -1.54 1.75 -4.15
N PHE A 28 -0.29 1.31 -4.22
CA PHE A 28 0.58 1.18 -3.07
C PHE A 28 1.64 2.27 -3.04
N VAL A 29 1.98 2.71 -1.84
CA VAL A 29 2.93 3.79 -1.57
C VAL A 29 4.02 3.33 -0.62
N ARG A 30 5.10 4.09 -0.55
CA ARG A 30 6.15 3.94 0.47
C ARG A 30 5.61 4.35 1.85
N GLN A 31 6.19 3.77 2.91
CA GLN A 31 5.79 4.06 4.29
C GLN A 31 5.99 5.53 4.68
N PHE A 32 7.08 6.14 4.20
CA PHE A 32 7.46 7.52 4.53
C PHE A 32 7.60 8.32 3.25
N GLY A 33 6.68 9.25 2.99
CA GLY A 33 6.71 10.10 1.80
C GLY A 33 5.49 11.00 1.74
N THR A 34 5.29 11.66 0.61
CA THR A 34 4.20 12.62 0.38
C THR A 34 3.22 12.11 -0.66
N GLU A 35 3.13 10.78 -0.85
CA GLU A 35 2.29 10.19 -1.88
C GLU A 35 0.81 10.14 -1.46
N CYS A 36 0.52 10.22 -0.17
CA CYS A 36 -0.84 10.34 0.36
C CYS A 36 -1.25 11.80 0.48
N ASP A 37 -2.46 12.09 -0.02
CA ASP A 37 -3.04 13.42 0.07
C ASP A 37 -3.68 13.61 1.45
N TRP A 38 -3.50 14.77 2.07
CA TRP A 38 -4.14 15.05 3.35
C TRP A 38 -5.67 14.99 3.20
N PRO A 39 -6.42 14.27 4.07
CA PRO A 39 -6.03 13.77 5.39
C PRO A 39 -5.55 12.31 5.43
N GLU A 40 -5.32 11.65 4.29
CA GLU A 40 -4.92 10.25 4.23
C GLU A 40 -3.53 10.00 4.82
N VAL A 41 -3.36 8.81 5.39
CA VAL A 41 -2.09 8.33 5.93
C VAL A 41 -1.74 6.97 5.33
N PRO A 42 -0.45 6.63 5.22
CA PRO A 42 -0.03 5.31 4.76
C PRO A 42 -0.36 4.23 5.79
N VAL A 43 -1.29 3.35 5.45
CA VAL A 43 -1.72 2.21 6.28
C VAL A 43 -1.18 0.91 5.71
N SER A 44 -0.56 0.10 6.58
CA SER A 44 -0.06 -1.23 6.22
C SER A 44 -1.21 -2.21 6.07
N ILE A 45 -1.31 -2.85 4.89
CA ILE A 45 -2.27 -3.91 4.60
C ILE A 45 -1.57 -5.19 4.13
N PRO A 46 -2.12 -6.38 4.44
CA PRO A 46 -1.68 -7.63 3.84
C PRO A 46 -2.16 -7.73 2.40
N VAL A 47 -1.27 -8.11 1.49
CA VAL A 47 -1.55 -8.26 0.06
C VAL A 47 -1.07 -9.63 -0.40
N PRO A 48 -1.89 -10.41 -1.13
CA PRO A 48 -1.46 -11.69 -1.66
C PRO A 48 -0.36 -11.50 -2.73
N THR A 49 0.79 -12.12 -2.51
CA THR A 49 1.88 -12.23 -3.47
C THR A 49 2.18 -13.70 -3.77
N ARG A 50 3.02 -13.96 -4.78
CA ARG A 50 3.32 -15.34 -5.24
C ARG A 50 4.01 -16.20 -4.17
N ASP A 51 4.70 -15.55 -3.24
CA ASP A 51 5.51 -16.10 -2.17
C ASP A 51 4.81 -16.07 -0.79
N GLY A 52 3.58 -15.56 -0.70
CA GLY A 52 2.80 -15.48 0.54
C GLY A 52 2.05 -14.16 0.69
N GLU A 53 1.67 -13.80 1.91
CA GLU A 53 1.16 -12.46 2.19
C GLU A 53 2.31 -11.45 2.38
N CYS A 54 2.20 -10.30 1.73
CA CYS A 54 3.16 -9.21 1.81
C CYS A 54 2.53 -7.99 2.47
N ARG A 55 3.22 -7.36 3.42
CA ARG A 55 2.79 -6.07 3.97
C ARG A 55 3.23 -4.93 3.05
N LEU A 56 2.25 -4.22 2.51
CA LEU A 56 2.42 -3.02 1.69
C LEU A 56 1.60 -1.88 2.28
N TYR A 57 1.93 -0.64 1.92
CA TYR A 57 1.21 0.54 2.41
C TYR A 57 0.29 1.07 1.31
N ARG A 58 -0.92 1.45 1.68
CA ARG A 58 -1.84 2.24 0.83
C ARG A 58 -2.26 3.49 1.56
N CYS A 59 -2.60 4.53 0.81
CA CYS A 59 -3.26 5.69 1.39
C CYS A 59 -4.67 5.29 1.80
N ALA A 60 -5.03 5.63 3.03
CA ALA A 60 -6.36 5.49 3.54
C ALA A 60 -6.61 6.64 4.50
N GLU A 61 -7.86 7.11 4.55
CA GLU A 61 -8.26 8.02 5.60
C GLU A 61 -8.03 7.34 6.95
N PRO A 62 -7.32 8.01 7.89
CA PRO A 62 -7.21 7.50 9.25
C PRO A 62 -8.63 7.34 9.81
N VAL A 63 -8.97 6.14 10.27
CA VAL A 63 -10.13 5.93 11.13
C VAL A 63 -9.84 6.61 12.46
N PHE A 64 -10.14 7.90 12.53
CA PHE A 64 -10.17 8.61 13.79
C PHE A 64 -11.48 8.25 14.50
N ASP A 65 -11.43 7.23 15.34
CA ASP A 65 -12.44 7.04 16.39
C ASP A 65 -12.13 8.08 17.48
N PHE A 66 -12.64 9.29 17.33
CA PHE A 66 -12.54 10.30 18.37
C PHE A 66 -13.58 9.97 19.44
N PRO A 67 -13.19 9.63 20.69
CA PRO A 67 -14.16 9.55 21.76
C PRO A 67 -14.79 10.94 21.96
N ASN A 68 -16.14 10.99 21.95
CA ASN A 68 -16.93 12.19 22.23
C ASN A 68 -16.64 12.77 23.62
#